data_AF-A0A1H6F7Y8-F1
#
_entry.id   AF-A0A1H6F7Y8-F1
#
_cell.length_a   1.000
_cell.length_b   1.000
_cell.length_c   1.000
_cell.angle_alpha   90.00
_cell.angle_beta   90.00
_cell.angle_gamma   90.00
#
_symmetry.space_group_name_H-M   'P 1'
#
loop_
_entity.id
_entity.type
_entity.pdbx_description
1 polymer ?
#
loop_
_entity_poly.entity_id
_entity_poly.type
_entity_poly.pdbx_seq_one_letter_code
_entity_poly.pdbx_strand_id
1 'polypeptide(L)'
;MLFRTSSEVVPLSLGFLLVIVSSLGLVFGANLLVEGASGIARNLGVSERIIAVSVIALGTSLPELATSLMAVIKKEMDISIGNIIGSNIFNILGILGVTSIVSPVPLVDHGLIYDIVWMLVISFILILLIIPFEKKFSIKNRIGCFGKFFKNDCSDSGLITRWEGVLLFAVYLSYIVWVFV
;
A
#
# COMPACT_ATOMS: atom_id res chain seq x y z
N MET A 1 14.96 -31.07 0.66
CA MET A 1 14.86 -30.65 2.07
C MET A 1 13.38 -30.45 2.37
N LEU A 2 12.85 -31.27 3.28
CA LEU A 2 11.43 -31.62 3.42
C LEU A 2 10.58 -30.46 3.99
N PHE A 3 9.77 -29.80 3.16
CA PHE A 3 8.56 -29.15 3.66
C PHE A 3 7.50 -30.23 3.87
N ARG A 4 7.61 -30.89 5.02
CA ARG A 4 6.55 -31.71 5.57
C ARG A 4 5.40 -30.76 5.92
N THR A 5 4.40 -30.66 5.05
CA THR A 5 3.06 -30.26 5.43
C THR A 5 2.53 -31.32 6.39
N SER A 6 2.92 -31.27 7.66
CA SER A 6 2.04 -31.76 8.70
C SER A 6 0.84 -30.83 8.70
N SER A 7 -0.14 -31.17 7.87
CA SER A 7 -1.49 -30.66 7.97
C SER A 7 -2.08 -31.16 9.29
N GLU A 8 -1.59 -30.62 10.41
CA GLU A 8 -2.46 -30.49 11.57
C GLU A 8 -3.54 -29.53 11.12
N VAL A 9 -4.63 -30.10 10.60
CA VAL A 9 -5.87 -29.40 10.37
C VAL A 9 -6.29 -28.86 11.74
N VAL A 10 -5.95 -27.59 11.99
CA VAL A 10 -6.45 -26.88 13.16
C VAL A 10 -7.97 -27.06 13.19
N PRO A 11 -8.54 -27.45 14.33
CA PRO A 11 -9.98 -27.64 14.41
C PRO A 11 -10.66 -26.36 13.95
N LEU A 12 -11.73 -26.49 13.15
CA LEU A 12 -12.39 -25.35 12.50
C LEU A 12 -12.74 -24.23 13.48
N SER A 13 -13.17 -24.60 14.69
CA SER A 13 -13.43 -23.68 15.81
C SER A 13 -12.20 -22.88 16.23
N LEU A 14 -11.04 -23.52 16.34
CA LEU A 14 -9.77 -22.86 16.64
C LEU A 14 -9.33 -21.96 15.50
N GLY A 15 -9.54 -22.37 14.24
CA GLY A 15 -9.29 -21.52 13.06
C GLY A 15 -10.09 -20.22 13.11
N PHE A 16 -11.40 -20.31 13.33
CA PHE A 16 -12.26 -19.13 13.50
C PHE A 16 -11.83 -18.26 14.70
N LEU A 17 -11.50 -18.88 15.83
CA LEU A 17 -11.03 -18.16 17.01
C LEU A 17 -9.75 -17.38 16.71
N LEU A 18 -8.78 -18.00 16.03
CA LEU A 18 -7.53 -17.35 15.65
C LEU A 18 -7.74 -16.18 14.70
N VAL A 19 -8.63 -16.32 13.70
CA VAL A 19 -8.96 -15.23 12.78
C VAL A 19 -9.59 -14.05 13.53
N ILE A 20 -10.56 -14.30 14.41
CA ILE A 20 -11.20 -13.24 15.19
C ILE A 20 -10.19 -12.55 16.11
N VAL A 21 -9.42 -13.30 16.89
CA VAL A 21 -8.47 -12.74 17.86
C VAL A 21 -7.37 -11.94 17.14
N SER A 22 -6.82 -12.46 16.04
CA SER A 22 -5.80 -11.75 15.26
C SER A 22 -6.34 -10.48 14.60
N SER A 23 -7.56 -10.53 14.06
CA SER A 23 -8.21 -9.36 13.43
C SER A 23 -8.48 -8.26 14.47
N LEU A 24 -9.02 -8.63 15.64
CA LEU A 24 -9.23 -7.69 16.74
C LEU A 24 -7.91 -7.11 17.24
N GLY A 25 -6.87 -7.92 17.37
CA GLY A 25 -5.53 -7.47 17.76
C GLY A 25 -4.95 -6.44 16.79
N LEU A 26 -5.07 -6.69 15.48
CA LEU A 26 -4.62 -5.76 14.44
C LEU A 26 -5.40 -4.44 14.48
N VAL A 27 -6.73 -4.50 14.51
CA VAL A 27 -7.60 -3.30 14.53
C VAL A 27 -7.35 -2.48 15.79
N PHE A 28 -7.31 -3.12 16.96
CA PHE A 28 -7.10 -2.42 18.23
C PHE A 28 -5.70 -1.81 18.30
N GLY A 29 -4.66 -2.54 17.88
CA GLY A 29 -3.30 -2.03 17.84
C GLY A 29 -3.15 -0.83 16.89
N ALA A 30 -3.75 -0.90 15.70
CA ALA A 30 -3.77 0.20 14.76
C ALA A 30 -4.50 1.43 15.33
N ASN A 31 -5.67 1.25 15.96
CA ASN A 31 -6.43 2.33 16.57
C ASN A 31 -5.65 3.01 17.71
N LEU A 32 -5.03 2.25 18.61
CA LEU A 32 -4.20 2.81 19.68
C LEU A 32 -3.06 3.66 19.13
N LEU A 33 -2.41 3.20 18.06
CA LEU A 33 -1.35 3.97 17.40
C LEU A 33 -1.90 5.25 16.78
N VAL A 34 -3.01 5.18 16.04
CA VAL A 34 -3.66 6.36 15.44
C VAL A 34 -4.04 7.38 16.49
N GLU A 35 -4.70 6.96 17.57
CA GLU A 35 -5.15 7.86 18.64
C GLU A 35 -3.97 8.52 19.35
N GLY A 36 -2.94 7.73 19.71
CA GLY A 36 -1.73 8.25 20.35
C GLY A 36 -0.97 9.22 19.46
N ALA A 37 -0.70 8.83 18.21
CA ALA A 37 0.02 9.66 17.25
C ALA A 37 -0.75 10.94 16.87
N SER A 38 -2.07 10.84 16.69
CA SER A 38 -2.92 12.01 16.41
C SER A 38 -2.98 12.96 17.60
N GLY A 39 -3.01 12.43 18.84
CA GLY A 39 -2.92 13.23 20.05
C GLY A 39 -1.61 14.02 20.14
N ILE A 40 -0.48 13.37 19.83
CA ILE A 40 0.83 14.03 19.78
C ILE A 40 0.85 15.10 18.69
N ALA A 41 0.39 14.78 17.48
CA ALA A 41 0.38 15.72 16.35
C ALA A 41 -0.47 16.98 16.63
N ARG A 42 -1.67 16.80 17.24
CA ARG A 42 -2.51 17.91 17.70
C ARG A 42 -1.78 18.81 18.71
N ASN A 43 -1.10 18.22 19.69
CA ASN A 43 -0.33 18.97 20.69
C ASN A 43 0.84 19.74 20.09
N LEU A 44 1.37 19.30 18.94
CA LEU A 44 2.41 19.99 18.18
C LEU A 44 1.85 21.06 17.21
N GLY A 45 0.54 21.28 17.19
CA GLY A 45 -0.11 22.28 16.34
C GLY A 45 -0.28 21.84 14.88
N VAL A 46 -0.18 20.56 14.58
CA VAL A 46 -0.44 20.02 13.23
C VAL A 46 -1.94 20.10 12.93
N SER A 47 -2.29 20.53 11.71
CA SER A 47 -3.70 20.67 11.31
C SER A 47 -4.41 19.33 11.20
N GLU A 48 -5.71 19.30 11.50
CA GLU A 48 -6.54 18.08 11.38
C GLU A 48 -6.51 17.49 9.97
N ARG A 49 -6.40 18.34 8.93
CA ARG A 49 -6.22 17.89 7.55
C ARG A 49 -4.96 17.05 7.40
N ILE A 50 -3.80 17.56 7.84
CA ILE A 50 -2.53 16.84 7.74
C ILE A 50 -2.60 15.55 8.55
N ILE A 51 -3.16 15.57 9.76
CA ILE A 51 -3.36 14.37 10.59
C ILE A 51 -4.19 13.33 9.85
N ALA A 52 -5.28 13.74 9.19
CA ALA A 52 -6.16 12.85 8.44
C ALA A 52 -5.44 12.19 7.25
N VAL A 53 -4.78 12.97 6.40
CA VAL A 53 -4.13 12.45 5.18
C VAL A 53 -2.79 11.73 5.45
N SER A 54 -2.23 11.86 6.66
CA SER A 54 -0.98 11.20 7.05
C SER A 54 -1.19 10.12 8.11
N VAL A 55 -1.38 10.51 9.38
CA VAL A 55 -1.42 9.61 10.54
C VAL A 55 -2.62 8.66 10.48
N ILE A 56 -3.82 9.18 10.21
CA ILE A 56 -5.02 8.36 10.14
C ILE A 56 -4.93 7.43 8.93
N ALA A 57 -4.62 7.97 7.75
CA ALA A 57 -4.46 7.18 6.53
C ALA A 57 -3.43 6.05 6.71
N LEU A 58 -2.24 6.35 7.23
CA LEU A 58 -1.21 5.36 7.54
C LEU A 58 -1.70 4.31 8.52
N GLY A 59 -2.30 4.75 9.63
CA GLY A 59 -2.73 3.85 10.69
C GLY A 59 -3.82 2.88 10.25
N THR A 60 -4.77 3.34 9.43
CA THR A 60 -5.79 2.47 8.85
C THR A 60 -5.24 1.44 7.86
N SER A 61 -4.05 1.67 7.29
CA SER A 61 -3.36 0.74 6.37
C SER A 61 -2.33 -0.15 7.06
N LEU A 62 -2.11 0.01 8.38
CA LEU A 62 -1.18 -0.84 9.14
C LEU A 62 -1.60 -2.31 9.18
N PRO A 63 -2.89 -2.67 9.36
CA PRO A 63 -3.32 -4.06 9.27
C PRO A 63 -2.95 -4.70 7.93
N GLU A 64 -3.17 -3.99 6.82
CA GLU A 64 -2.86 -4.43 5.47
C GLU A 64 -1.34 -4.57 5.26
N LEU A 65 -0.57 -3.62 5.77
CA LEU A 65 0.90 -3.70 5.75
C LEU A 65 1.36 -4.97 6.50
N ALA A 66 0.79 -5.24 7.68
CA ALA A 66 1.14 -6.41 8.47
C ALA A 66 0.76 -7.71 7.76
N THR A 67 -0.44 -7.81 7.17
CA THR A 67 -0.87 -9.01 6.43
C THR A 67 -0.05 -9.24 5.17
N SER A 68 0.21 -8.19 4.38
CA SER A 68 1.07 -8.25 3.19
C SER A 68 2.51 -8.64 3.54
N LEU A 69 3.09 -8.07 4.61
CA LEU A 69 4.43 -8.43 5.06
C LEU A 69 4.50 -9.90 5.47
N MET A 70 3.51 -10.39 6.23
CA MET A 70 3.45 -11.80 6.63
C MET A 70 3.30 -12.74 5.43
N ALA A 71 2.52 -12.36 4.41
CA ALA A 71 2.39 -13.12 3.17
C ALA A 71 3.73 -13.20 2.42
N VAL A 72 4.46 -12.08 2.32
CA VAL A 72 5.81 -12.05 1.71
C VAL A 72 6.81 -12.92 2.50
N ILE A 73 6.80 -12.86 3.84
CA ILE A 73 7.65 -13.72 4.69
C ILE A 73 7.36 -15.21 4.45
N LYS A 74 6.08 -15.56 4.23
CA LYS A 74 5.65 -16.92 3.88
C LYS A 74 5.90 -17.31 2.42
N LYS A 75 6.46 -16.41 1.60
CA LYS A 75 6.69 -16.56 0.15
C LYS A 75 5.39 -16.67 -0.68
N GLU A 76 4.30 -16.12 -0.16
CA GLU A 76 2.99 -16.07 -0.82
C GLU A 76 2.77 -14.68 -1.43
N MET A 77 3.56 -14.34 -2.46
CA MET A 77 3.56 -12.99 -3.04
C MET A 77 2.22 -12.62 -3.69
N ASP A 78 1.54 -13.58 -4.31
CA ASP A 78 0.25 -13.37 -4.97
C ASP A 78 -0.82 -12.92 -3.96
N ILE A 79 -0.79 -13.47 -2.74
CA ILE A 79 -1.69 -13.08 -1.65
C ILE A 79 -1.41 -11.63 -1.22
N SER A 80 -0.13 -11.25 -1.11
CA SER A 80 0.25 -9.88 -0.75
C SER A 80 -0.20 -8.85 -1.80
N ILE A 81 -0.02 -9.16 -3.09
CA ILE A 81 -0.45 -8.27 -4.19
C ILE A 81 -1.97 -8.17 -4.23
N GLY A 82 -2.67 -9.31 -4.09
CA GLY A 82 -4.13 -9.36 -4.03
C GLY A 82 -4.70 -8.53 -2.88
N ASN A 83 -4.07 -8.57 -1.70
CA ASN A 83 -4.44 -7.74 -0.56
C ASN A 83 -4.31 -6.23 -0.87
N ILE A 84 -3.17 -5.79 -1.39
CA ILE A 84 -2.93 -4.36 -1.67
C ILE A 84 -3.90 -3.82 -2.72
N ILE A 85 -4.07 -4.55 -3.84
CA ILE A 85 -4.96 -4.13 -4.93
C ILE A 85 -6.42 -4.17 -4.47
N GLY A 86 -6.83 -5.27 -3.83
CA GLY A 86 -8.19 -5.47 -3.35
C GLY A 86 -8.62 -4.41 -2.33
N SER A 87 -7.77 -4.10 -1.35
CA SER A 87 -8.07 -3.09 -0.33
C SER A 87 -8.20 -1.69 -0.91
N ASN A 88 -7.36 -1.30 -1.88
CA ASN A 88 -7.50 0.01 -2.55
C ASN A 88 -8.80 0.12 -3.35
N ILE A 89 -9.18 -0.94 -4.08
CA ILE A 89 -10.45 -0.98 -4.80
C ILE A 89 -11.62 -0.90 -3.81
N PHE A 90 -11.57 -1.65 -2.71
CA PHE A 90 -12.62 -1.64 -1.69
C PHE A 90 -12.72 -0.29 -0.97
N ASN A 91 -11.62 0.39 -0.68
CA ASN A 91 -11.63 1.71 -0.03
C ASN A 91 -12.28 2.77 -0.94
N ILE A 92 -11.94 2.79 -2.23
CA ILE A 92 -12.43 3.80 -3.17
C ILE A 92 -13.86 3.50 -3.65
N LEU A 93 -14.21 2.24 -3.92
CA LEU A 93 -15.53 1.91 -4.47
C LEU A 93 -16.52 1.47 -3.39
N GLY A 94 -16.06 0.68 -2.42
CA GLY A 94 -16.87 0.15 -1.33
C GLY A 94 -17.09 1.20 -0.23
N ILE A 95 -16.03 1.56 0.48
CA ILE A 95 -16.12 2.47 1.64
C ILE A 95 -16.61 3.86 1.21
N LEU A 96 -15.97 4.49 0.23
CA LEU A 96 -16.40 5.81 -0.24
C LEU A 96 -17.80 5.76 -0.87
N GLY A 97 -18.14 4.69 -1.60
CA GLY A 97 -19.48 4.50 -2.18
C GLY A 97 -20.57 4.40 -1.12
N VAL A 98 -20.38 3.55 -0.11
CA VAL A 98 -21.33 3.39 1.00
C VAL A 98 -21.43 4.66 1.84
N THR A 99 -20.30 5.30 2.17
CA THR A 99 -20.32 6.56 2.93
C THR A 99 -21.05 7.66 2.17
N SER A 100 -20.89 7.76 0.85
CA SER A 100 -21.61 8.72 0.00
C SER A 100 -23.12 8.46 -0.08
N ILE A 101 -23.57 7.21 0.05
CA ILE A 101 -24.99 6.87 0.16
C ILE A 101 -25.56 7.33 1.50
N VAL A 102 -24.80 7.17 2.58
CA VAL A 102 -25.23 7.55 3.93
C VAL A 102 -25.23 9.06 4.12
N SER A 103 -24.20 9.76 3.62
CA SER A 103 -24.08 11.22 3.72
C SER A 103 -23.29 11.79 2.53
N PRO A 104 -23.77 12.87 1.88
CA PRO A 104 -23.03 13.51 0.80
C PRO A 104 -21.64 13.95 1.27
N VAL A 105 -20.59 13.54 0.54
CA VAL A 105 -19.20 13.89 0.85
C VAL A 105 -18.86 15.25 0.19
N PRO A 106 -18.62 16.32 0.96
CA PRO A 106 -18.32 17.64 0.41
C PRO A 106 -16.90 17.69 -0.19
N LEU A 107 -16.78 18.08 -1.47
CA LEU A 107 -15.50 18.14 -2.21
C LEU A 107 -14.83 19.54 -2.19
N VAL A 108 -15.07 20.33 -1.15
CA VAL A 108 -14.78 21.79 -1.16
C VAL A 108 -13.31 22.13 -0.83
N ASP A 109 -12.43 21.14 -0.73
CA ASP A 109 -11.01 21.34 -0.42
C ASP A 109 -10.16 21.30 -1.70
N HIS A 110 -9.50 22.43 -2.02
CA HIS A 110 -8.53 22.50 -3.12
C HIS A 110 -7.42 21.47 -3.00
N GLY A 111 -7.07 21.10 -1.76
CA GLY A 111 -6.09 20.08 -1.47
C GLY A 111 -6.46 18.68 -1.99
N LEU A 112 -7.75 18.32 -1.94
CA LEU A 112 -8.25 17.01 -2.35
C LEU A 112 -7.99 16.72 -3.83
N ILE A 113 -8.09 17.74 -4.69
CA ILE A 113 -7.82 17.58 -6.13
C ILE A 113 -6.36 17.20 -6.35
N TYR A 114 -5.44 17.80 -5.62
CA TYR A 114 -4.02 17.46 -5.72
C TYR A 114 -3.75 16.04 -5.21
N ASP A 115 -4.37 15.64 -4.10
CA ASP A 115 -4.23 14.28 -3.55
C ASP A 115 -4.74 13.22 -4.55
N ILE A 116 -5.85 13.49 -5.24
CA ILE A 116 -6.37 12.63 -6.32
C ILE A 116 -5.39 12.58 -7.51
N VAL A 117 -4.82 13.71 -7.92
CA VAL A 117 -3.82 13.75 -9.01
C VAL A 117 -2.58 12.93 -8.64
N TRP A 118 -2.07 13.06 -7.41
CA TRP A 118 -0.97 12.24 -6.90
C TRP A 118 -1.29 10.76 -6.94
N MET A 119 -2.49 10.38 -6.46
CA MET A 119 -2.95 9.00 -6.52
C MET A 119 -2.95 8.47 -7.95
N LEU A 120 -3.51 9.21 -8.91
CA LEU A 120 -3.55 8.82 -10.31
C LEU A 120 -2.15 8.69 -10.95
N VAL A 121 -1.25 9.62 -10.66
CA VAL A 121 0.14 9.59 -11.16
C VAL A 121 0.88 8.36 -10.61
N ILE A 122 0.77 8.09 -9.31
CA ILE A 122 1.42 6.92 -8.67
C ILE A 122 0.84 5.61 -9.22
N SER A 123 -0.49 5.52 -9.35
CA SER A 123 -1.15 4.37 -9.98
C SER A 123 -0.68 4.17 -11.42
N PHE A 124 -0.52 5.24 -12.19
CA PHE A 124 0.00 5.16 -13.56
C PHE A 124 1.46 4.68 -13.61
N ILE A 125 2.32 5.17 -12.71
CA ILE A 125 3.71 4.70 -12.58
C ILE A 125 3.74 3.20 -12.24
N LEU A 126 2.89 2.75 -11.31
CA LEU A 126 2.76 1.33 -10.97
C LEU A 126 2.33 0.48 -12.16
N ILE A 127 1.37 0.95 -12.95
CA ILE A 127 0.95 0.28 -14.19
C ILE A 127 2.11 0.17 -15.17
N LEU A 128 2.86 1.27 -15.37
CA LEU A 128 4.02 1.29 -16.26
C LEU A 128 5.12 0.30 -15.83
N LEU A 129 5.25 0.11 -14.51
CA LEU A 129 6.20 -0.82 -13.91
C LEU A 129 5.79 -2.29 -14.08
N ILE A 130 4.49 -2.58 -13.92
CA ILE A 130 3.94 -3.94 -13.92
C ILE A 130 3.73 -4.48 -15.33
N ILE A 131 3.34 -3.64 -16.29
CA ILE A 131 3.18 -4.09 -17.68
C ILE A 131 4.58 -4.47 -18.20
N PRO A 132 4.82 -5.75 -18.55
CA PRO A 132 6.04 -6.10 -19.25
C PRO A 132 5.98 -5.35 -20.58
N PHE A 133 6.78 -4.29 -20.73
CA PHE A 133 7.07 -3.75 -22.04
C PHE A 133 7.71 -4.90 -22.81
N GLU A 134 6.91 -5.60 -23.62
CA GLU A 134 7.46 -6.45 -24.67
C GLU A 134 8.34 -5.53 -25.52
N LYS A 135 9.65 -5.59 -25.28
CA LYS A 135 10.62 -4.78 -25.99
C LYS A 135 10.68 -5.26 -27.42
N LYS A 136 9.80 -4.71 -28.25
CA LYS A 136 9.96 -4.64 -29.70
C LYS A 136 10.23 -3.21 -30.18
N PHE A 137 10.81 -2.37 -29.31
CA PHE A 137 11.30 -1.04 -29.70
C PHE A 137 12.82 -0.96 -29.56
N SER A 138 13.50 -1.31 -30.66
CA SER A 138 14.94 -1.12 -30.83
C SER A 138 15.23 0.37 -31.06
N ILE A 139 15.49 1.13 -29.99
CA ILE A 139 16.26 2.38 -30.06
C ILE A 139 17.72 2.04 -29.80
N LYS A 140 18.47 1.92 -30.89
CA LYS A 140 19.93 1.80 -30.88
C LYS A 140 20.53 3.20 -30.71
N ASN A 141 21.36 3.35 -29.67
CA ASN A 141 22.35 4.40 -29.43
C ASN A 141 21.88 5.82 -29.07
N ARG A 142 21.83 6.12 -27.75
CA ARG A 142 22.52 7.28 -27.10
C ARG A 142 22.21 7.51 -25.58
N ILE A 143 21.82 6.49 -24.82
CA ILE A 143 21.65 6.61 -23.34
C ILE A 143 22.38 5.46 -22.60
N GLY A 144 23.52 5.04 -23.15
CA GLY A 144 24.23 3.82 -22.76
C GLY A 144 24.80 3.77 -21.33
N CYS A 145 24.70 4.84 -20.53
CA CYS A 145 25.18 4.84 -19.14
C CYS A 145 24.06 4.73 -18.08
N PHE A 146 22.86 5.28 -18.31
CA PHE A 146 21.77 5.16 -17.32
C PHE A 146 21.13 3.75 -17.31
N GLY A 147 21.06 3.11 -18.49
CA GLY A 147 20.50 1.77 -18.65
C GLY A 147 21.43 0.62 -18.27
N LYS A 148 22.68 0.88 -17.88
CA LYS A 148 23.67 -0.17 -17.54
C LYS A 148 23.69 -0.49 -16.04
N PHE A 149 23.22 0.42 -15.18
CA PHE A 149 23.10 0.19 -13.75
C PHE A 149 21.91 -0.72 -13.39
N PHE A 150 20.85 -0.70 -14.21
CA PHE A 150 19.62 -1.47 -14.00
C PHE A 150 19.59 -2.83 -14.71
N LYS A 151 20.65 -3.22 -15.44
CA LYS A 151 20.57 -4.31 -16.43
C LYS A 151 20.73 -5.74 -15.88
N ASN A 152 20.94 -5.92 -14.58
CA ASN A 152 21.24 -7.27 -14.06
C ASN A 152 20.03 -8.06 -13.55
N ASP A 153 18.87 -7.44 -13.33
CA ASP A 153 17.66 -8.12 -12.83
C ASP A 153 16.37 -7.62 -13.52
N CYS A 154 16.42 -7.31 -14.82
CA CYS A 154 15.24 -6.83 -15.54
C CYS A 154 14.19 -7.95 -15.70
N SER A 155 13.16 -7.88 -14.85
CA SER A 155 11.74 -8.19 -15.12
C SER A 155 11.43 -9.14 -16.29
N ASP A 156 11.89 -10.39 -16.18
CA ASP A 156 11.41 -11.51 -17.01
C ASP A 156 10.31 -12.33 -16.28
N SER A 157 9.92 -11.93 -15.06
CA SER A 157 9.07 -12.73 -14.16
C SER A 157 7.81 -12.03 -13.63
N GLY A 158 7.49 -10.81 -14.06
CA GLY A 158 6.32 -10.07 -13.53
C GLY A 158 6.45 -9.69 -12.05
N LEU A 159 7.68 -9.59 -11.54
CA LEU A 159 7.98 -9.28 -10.13
C LEU A 159 8.45 -7.83 -9.99
N ILE A 160 8.00 -7.15 -8.93
CA ILE A 160 8.54 -5.85 -8.51
C ILE A 160 9.91 -6.09 -7.85
N THR A 161 10.96 -5.51 -8.41
CA THR A 161 12.33 -5.63 -7.91
C THR A 161 12.59 -4.75 -6.69
N ARG A 162 13.68 -5.02 -5.95
CA ARG A 162 14.08 -4.22 -4.78
C ARG A 162 14.23 -2.72 -5.10
N TRP A 163 14.79 -2.40 -6.27
CA TRP A 163 14.99 -1.01 -6.69
C TRP A 163 13.68 -0.30 -7.03
N GLU A 164 12.74 -1.01 -7.63
CA GLU A 164 11.40 -0.48 -7.90
C GLU A 164 10.64 -0.25 -6.59
N GLY A 165 10.77 -1.16 -5.63
CA GLY A 165 10.26 -0.96 -4.26
C GLY A 165 10.86 0.28 -3.58
N VAL A 166 12.18 0.50 -3.69
CA VAL A 166 12.84 1.70 -3.16
C VAL A 166 12.32 2.97 -3.85
N LEU A 167 12.14 2.93 -5.18
CA LEU A 167 11.58 4.05 -5.94
C LEU A 167 10.16 4.39 -5.47
N LEU A 168 9.28 3.39 -5.35
CA LEU A 168 7.91 3.56 -4.89
C LEU A 168 7.87 4.15 -3.46
N PHE A 169 8.72 3.65 -2.57
CA PHE A 169 8.82 4.17 -1.21
C PHE A 169 9.35 5.60 -1.17
N ALA A 170 10.34 5.95 -2.01
CA ALA A 170 10.85 7.31 -2.12
C ALA A 170 9.79 8.30 -2.64
N VAL A 171 8.97 7.90 -3.62
CA VAL A 171 7.84 8.69 -4.12
C VAL A 171 6.76 8.86 -3.05
N TYR A 172 6.51 7.81 -2.25
CA TYR A 172 5.59 7.92 -1.11
C TYR A 172 6.10 8.93 -0.07
N LEU A 173 7.39 8.89 0.28
CA LEU A 173 7.98 9.86 1.21
C LEU A 173 7.94 11.30 0.67
N SER A 174 8.16 11.50 -0.64
CA SER A 174 8.07 12.84 -1.22
C SER A 174 6.65 13.40 -1.19
N TYR A 175 5.63 12.55 -1.41
CA TYR A 175 4.22 12.92 -1.22
C TYR A 175 3.94 13.33 0.24
N ILE A 176 4.39 12.53 1.21
CA ILE A 176 4.23 12.86 2.63
C ILE A 176 4.89 14.20 2.97
N VAL A 177 6.11 14.46 2.49
CA VAL A 177 6.76 15.76 2.73
C VAL A 177 5.98 16.90 2.08
N TRP A 178 5.49 16.71 0.85
CA TRP A 178 4.71 17.72 0.13
C TRP A 178 3.41 18.09 0.85
N VAL A 179 2.73 17.12 1.46
CA VAL A 179 1.51 17.35 2.26
C VAL A 179 1.74 18.29 3.45
N PHE A 180 2.96 18.35 3.98
CA PHE A 180 3.31 19.19 5.14
C PHE A 180 3.79 20.60 4.76
N VAL A 181 3.98 20.89 3.47
CA VAL A 181 4.45 22.18 2.94
C VAL A 181 3.29 23.00 2.40
#